data_AF-A0A9N8HPS4-F1
#
_entry.id   AF-A0A9N8HPS4-F1
#
_cell.length_a   1.000
_cell.length_b   1.000
_cell.length_c   1.000
_cell.angle_alpha   90.00
_cell.angle_beta   90.00
_cell.angle_gamma   90.00
#
_symmetry.space_group_name_H-M   'P 1'
#
loop_
_entity.id
_entity.type
_entity.pdbx_description
1 polymer ?
#
loop_
_entity_poly.entity_id
_entity_poly.type
_entity_poly.pdbx_seq_one_letter_code
_entity_poly.pdbx_strand_id
1 'polypeptide(L)'
;MAGHRTSTTSTTSSNSMGRSIRSSLQHKMDLAQMPPVYKIPLWDLNCQFDMVKLAAQDRKLALAATVKETGTDDQGLLEFYKEYFHSYPIYQDEKWQLYKAMGGRKLGILTILKAMLGARKRLKAQNIVSSKQNHKTDGWMAGGVLIFDKKGQLIYVLEEQAGKPFDMDKLKLAIAEARRSNLVDKQNKQQEDYSESMHIQEDAQTVRSSMASDTGSALEE
;
A
#
# COMPACT_ATOMS: atom_id res chain seq x y z
N MET A 1 33.44 29.77 -32.88
CA MET A 1 32.36 28.75 -32.93
C MET A 1 31.96 28.40 -31.50
N ALA A 2 30.88 29.00 -31.00
CA ALA A 2 30.41 28.80 -29.64
C ALA A 2 29.35 27.69 -29.63
N GLY A 3 29.63 26.58 -28.95
CA GLY A 3 28.72 25.46 -28.78
C GLY A 3 27.89 25.62 -27.51
N HIS A 4 26.62 25.97 -27.66
CA HIS A 4 25.65 25.92 -26.55
C HIS A 4 25.19 24.48 -26.33
N ARG A 5 25.46 23.94 -25.14
CA ARG A 5 24.82 22.72 -24.62
C ARG A 5 23.55 23.11 -23.87
N THR A 6 22.41 22.64 -24.35
CA THR A 6 21.13 22.73 -23.64
C THR A 6 20.92 21.45 -22.83
N SER A 7 20.84 21.61 -21.51
CA SER A 7 20.51 20.55 -20.56
C SER A 7 19.01 20.59 -20.31
N THR A 8 18.25 19.61 -20.80
CA THR A 8 16.82 19.46 -20.48
C THR A 8 16.65 18.42 -19.37
N THR A 9 16.42 18.88 -18.15
CA THR A 9 15.93 18.05 -17.04
C THR A 9 14.41 17.94 -17.12
N SER A 10 13.90 16.75 -17.43
CA SER A 10 12.47 16.43 -17.36
C SER A 10 12.12 15.96 -15.95
N THR A 11 11.45 16.81 -15.18
CA THR A 11 10.91 16.47 -13.85
C THR A 11 9.55 15.80 -14.02
N THR A 12 9.47 14.50 -13.71
CA THR A 12 8.23 13.72 -13.74
C THR A 12 7.30 14.14 -12.61
N SER A 13 6.23 14.87 -12.96
CA SER A 13 5.14 15.25 -12.07
C SER A 13 4.11 14.11 -11.97
N SER A 14 4.22 13.28 -10.92
CA SER A 14 3.29 12.17 -10.65
C SER A 14 2.79 12.16 -9.20
N ASN A 15 2.24 13.26 -8.68
CA ASN A 15 1.81 13.32 -7.27
C ASN A 15 0.45 13.99 -6.96
N SER A 16 -0.35 14.43 -7.95
CA SER A 16 -1.63 15.09 -7.62
C SER A 16 -2.83 14.14 -7.45
N MET A 17 -2.80 12.94 -8.06
CA MET A 17 -3.97 12.05 -8.09
C MET A 17 -4.17 11.26 -6.77
N GLY A 18 -3.11 11.04 -5.99
CA GLY A 18 -3.18 10.28 -4.73
C GLY A 18 -3.89 10.99 -3.57
N ARG A 19 -3.96 12.33 -3.59
CA ARG A 19 -4.56 13.11 -2.48
C ARG A 19 -6.10 13.00 -2.41
N SER A 20 -6.78 12.87 -3.56
CA SER A 20 -8.25 12.85 -3.60
C SER A 20 -8.85 11.50 -3.19
N ILE A 21 -8.15 10.39 -3.47
CA ILE A 21 -8.58 9.04 -3.07
C ILE A 21 -8.47 8.86 -1.54
N ARG A 22 -7.53 9.60 -0.92
CA ARG A 22 -7.21 9.55 0.51
C ARG A 22 -8.40 9.88 1.42
N SER A 23 -9.13 10.96 1.16
CA SER A 23 -10.21 11.41 2.04
C SER A 23 -11.45 10.51 2.00
N SER A 24 -11.73 9.88 0.85
CA SER A 24 -12.93 9.04 0.70
C SER A 24 -12.77 7.66 1.34
N LEU A 25 -11.56 7.10 1.41
CA LEU A 25 -11.32 5.78 2.00
C LEU A 25 -11.16 5.85 3.52
N GLN A 26 -10.49 6.90 4.04
CA GLN A 26 -10.24 7.05 5.48
C GLN A 26 -11.52 7.16 6.33
N HIS A 27 -12.62 7.64 5.73
CA HIS A 27 -13.84 7.96 6.49
C HIS A 27 -14.83 6.79 6.65
N LYS A 28 -14.61 5.66 5.96
CA LYS A 28 -15.58 4.55 5.90
C LYS A 28 -15.06 3.19 6.33
N MET A 29 -13.75 3.05 6.51
CA MET A 29 -13.14 1.85 7.05
C MET A 29 -12.35 2.28 8.29
N ASP A 30 -12.51 1.58 9.41
CA ASP A 30 -11.70 1.80 10.62
C ASP A 30 -10.27 1.28 10.38
N LEU A 31 -9.59 1.93 9.42
CA LEU A 31 -8.25 1.63 8.91
C LEU A 31 -7.20 1.67 10.02
N ALA A 32 -7.51 2.33 11.15
CA ALA A 32 -6.66 2.38 12.32
C ALA A 32 -6.49 1.00 12.99
N GLN A 33 -7.45 0.08 12.84
CA GLN A 33 -7.41 -1.25 13.43
C GLN A 33 -6.94 -2.34 12.45
N MET A 34 -6.70 -1.99 11.18
CA MET A 34 -6.42 -2.98 10.15
C MET A 34 -4.92 -3.17 9.90
N PRO A 35 -4.49 -4.40 9.62
CA PRO A 35 -3.08 -4.70 9.47
C PRO A 35 -2.60 -4.26 8.04
N PRO A 36 -1.38 -3.72 7.88
CA PRO A 36 -0.95 -2.81 6.79
C PRO A 36 -0.90 -3.27 5.30
N VAL A 37 -1.58 -4.32 4.81
CA VAL A 37 -1.55 -4.64 3.35
C VAL A 37 -2.88 -5.24 2.84
N TYR A 38 -3.34 -4.77 1.68
CA TYR A 38 -4.59 -5.24 1.03
C TYR A 38 -4.36 -5.65 -0.43
N LYS A 39 -5.12 -6.64 -0.93
CA LYS A 39 -5.11 -7.16 -2.32
C LYS A 39 -6.54 -7.41 -2.88
N ILE A 40 -6.82 -7.10 -4.17
CA ILE A 40 -8.06 -7.49 -4.97
C ILE A 40 -7.76 -7.52 -6.48
N PRO A 41 -8.46 -8.31 -7.36
CA PRO A 41 -9.32 -9.46 -7.14
C PRO A 41 -8.66 -10.79 -7.53
N LEU A 42 -9.32 -11.88 -7.12
CA LEU A 42 -8.94 -13.26 -7.36
C LEU A 42 -9.24 -13.71 -8.79
N TRP A 43 -8.24 -13.87 -9.66
CA TRP A 43 -8.36 -14.82 -10.80
C TRP A 43 -7.02 -15.47 -11.21
N ASP A 44 -5.87 -14.96 -10.75
CA ASP A 44 -4.58 -15.60 -11.01
C ASP A 44 -3.97 -16.22 -9.72
N LEU A 45 -4.23 -17.51 -9.52
CA LEU A 45 -3.79 -18.33 -8.37
C LEU A 45 -2.28 -18.24 -8.12
N ASN A 46 -1.48 -18.11 -9.17
CA ASN A 46 -0.03 -18.08 -9.04
C ASN A 46 0.48 -16.84 -8.33
N CYS A 47 -0.11 -15.67 -8.62
CA CYS A 47 0.27 -14.41 -7.99
C CYS A 47 -0.10 -14.39 -6.49
N GLN A 48 -1.00 -15.26 -6.05
CA GLN A 48 -1.48 -15.32 -4.66
C GLN A 48 -0.50 -16.11 -3.78
N PHE A 49 0.04 -17.22 -4.30
CA PHE A 49 0.97 -18.07 -3.57
C PHE A 49 2.26 -17.33 -3.15
N ASP A 50 2.87 -16.56 -4.05
CA ASP A 50 4.12 -15.86 -3.75
C ASP A 50 3.96 -14.78 -2.67
N MET A 51 2.79 -14.14 -2.60
CA MET A 51 2.47 -13.15 -1.56
C MET A 51 2.23 -13.79 -0.20
N VAL A 52 1.49 -14.89 -0.16
CA VAL A 52 1.28 -15.67 1.06
C VAL A 52 2.62 -16.17 1.59
N LYS A 53 3.49 -16.70 0.72
CA LYS A 53 4.84 -17.13 1.08
C LYS A 53 5.68 -15.95 1.60
N LEU A 54 5.62 -14.80 0.95
CA LEU A 54 6.31 -13.58 1.40
C LEU A 54 5.82 -13.14 2.79
N ALA A 55 4.51 -13.14 3.04
CA ALA A 55 3.93 -12.80 4.33
C ALA A 55 4.27 -13.82 5.43
N ALA A 56 4.36 -15.10 5.09
CA ALA A 56 4.79 -16.13 6.03
C ALA A 56 6.27 -15.99 6.42
N GLN A 57 7.13 -15.58 5.46
CA GLN A 57 8.55 -15.33 5.71
C GLN A 57 8.81 -14.05 6.49
N ASP A 58 7.93 -13.05 6.33
CA ASP A 58 8.08 -11.74 6.95
C ASP A 58 6.99 -11.47 7.98
N ARG A 59 7.26 -11.81 9.24
CA ARG A 59 6.31 -11.66 10.36
C ARG A 59 5.85 -10.21 10.61
N LYS A 60 6.54 -9.20 10.05
CA LYS A 60 6.13 -7.80 10.15
C LYS A 60 5.17 -7.41 9.03
N LEU A 61 4.98 -8.28 8.04
CA LEU A 61 4.03 -8.08 6.96
C LEU A 61 2.67 -8.60 7.41
N ALA A 62 1.72 -7.68 7.45
CA ALA A 62 0.31 -8.01 7.45
C ALA A 62 -0.16 -8.32 6.04
N LEU A 63 -1.11 -9.23 5.86
CA LEU A 63 -1.73 -9.47 4.56
C LEU A 63 -3.23 -9.64 4.74
N ALA A 64 -4.00 -8.97 3.89
CA ALA A 64 -5.44 -9.16 3.76
C ALA A 64 -5.79 -9.28 2.27
N ALA A 65 -6.79 -10.11 1.97
CA ALA A 65 -7.41 -10.16 0.65
C ALA A 65 -8.78 -9.51 0.68
N THR A 66 -9.27 -9.19 -0.50
CA THR A 66 -10.58 -8.61 -0.68
C THR A 66 -11.22 -9.17 -1.96
N VAL A 67 -12.53 -9.43 -1.90
CA VAL A 67 -13.30 -10.05 -3.00
C VAL A 67 -14.41 -9.14 -3.45
N LYS A 68 -14.72 -9.17 -4.74
CA LYS A 68 -15.76 -8.32 -5.33
C LYS A 68 -17.17 -8.71 -4.84
N GLU A 69 -17.46 -10.00 -4.91
CA GLU A 69 -18.78 -10.55 -4.60
C GLU A 69 -18.65 -11.94 -4.00
N THR A 70 -19.56 -12.27 -3.10
CA THR A 70 -19.84 -13.61 -2.59
C THR A 70 -21.13 -14.12 -3.26
N GLY A 71 -21.38 -15.42 -3.25
CA GLY A 71 -22.60 -16.04 -3.78
C GLY A 71 -22.52 -16.57 -5.22
N THR A 72 -21.51 -16.16 -6.02
CA THR A 72 -21.33 -16.68 -7.39
C THR A 72 -20.42 -17.91 -7.44
N ASP A 73 -19.42 -17.97 -6.56
CA ASP A 73 -18.44 -19.07 -6.48
C ASP A 73 -17.93 -19.24 -5.03
N ASP A 74 -18.85 -19.46 -4.10
CA ASP A 74 -18.50 -19.61 -2.67
C ASP A 74 -17.63 -20.84 -2.41
N GLN A 75 -17.81 -21.90 -3.20
CA GLN A 75 -16.98 -23.09 -3.10
C GLN A 75 -15.53 -22.79 -3.52
N GLY A 76 -15.32 -22.15 -4.67
CA GLY A 76 -13.99 -21.75 -5.11
C GLY A 76 -13.33 -20.77 -4.14
N LEU A 77 -14.10 -19.83 -3.58
CA LEU A 77 -13.62 -18.91 -2.56
C LEU A 77 -13.22 -19.64 -1.25
N LEU A 78 -14.01 -20.62 -0.82
CA LEU A 78 -13.72 -21.42 0.37
C LEU A 78 -12.47 -22.30 0.18
N GLU A 79 -12.35 -22.95 -0.98
CA GLU A 79 -11.17 -23.73 -1.35
C GLU A 79 -9.92 -22.84 -1.39
N PHE A 80 -10.03 -21.68 -2.04
CA PHE A 80 -8.97 -20.68 -2.05
C PHE A 80 -8.55 -20.23 -0.64
N TYR A 81 -9.53 -19.94 0.23
CA TYR A 81 -9.27 -19.57 1.61
C TYR A 81 -8.51 -20.69 2.33
N LYS A 82 -9.01 -21.93 2.27
CA LYS A 82 -8.39 -23.07 2.95
C LYS A 82 -6.97 -23.34 2.46
N GLU A 83 -6.75 -23.32 1.15
CA GLU A 83 -5.49 -23.71 0.54
C GLU A 83 -4.42 -22.61 0.66
N TYR A 84 -4.80 -21.35 0.47
CA TYR A 84 -3.82 -20.25 0.35
C TYR A 84 -3.94 -19.18 1.43
N PHE A 85 -5.14 -18.86 1.92
CA PHE A 85 -5.39 -17.67 2.75
C PHE A 85 -5.86 -17.98 4.17
N HIS A 86 -5.74 -19.21 4.66
CA HIS A 86 -6.33 -19.63 5.94
C HIS A 86 -5.84 -18.82 7.15
N SER A 87 -4.62 -18.26 7.08
CA SER A 87 -4.02 -17.42 8.12
C SER A 87 -4.31 -15.92 7.98
N TYR A 88 -5.04 -15.50 6.94
CA TYR A 88 -5.21 -14.10 6.57
C TYR A 88 -6.69 -13.77 6.33
N PRO A 89 -7.17 -12.59 6.77
CA PRO A 89 -8.55 -12.21 6.57
C PRO A 89 -8.85 -11.94 5.08
N ILE A 90 -10.08 -12.27 4.69
CA ILE A 90 -10.65 -11.93 3.39
C ILE A 90 -11.88 -11.06 3.63
N TYR A 91 -11.90 -9.85 3.05
CA TYR A 91 -13.05 -8.94 3.16
C TYR A 91 -13.82 -8.84 1.85
N GLN A 92 -15.08 -8.42 1.89
CA GLN A 92 -15.88 -8.16 0.70
C GLN A 92 -15.85 -6.66 0.35
N ASP A 93 -15.52 -6.32 -0.90
CA ASP A 93 -15.59 -4.96 -1.45
C ASP A 93 -16.91 -4.77 -2.22
N GLU A 94 -18.03 -4.80 -1.48
CA GLU A 94 -19.40 -4.77 -2.04
C GLU A 94 -19.63 -3.62 -3.03
N LYS A 95 -19.04 -2.45 -2.76
CA LYS A 95 -19.25 -1.21 -3.54
C LYS A 95 -18.14 -0.93 -4.54
N TRP A 96 -17.19 -1.87 -4.67
CA TRP A 96 -16.03 -1.77 -5.53
C TRP A 96 -15.18 -0.52 -5.24
N GLN A 97 -15.12 -0.11 -3.97
CA GLN A 97 -14.43 1.11 -3.57
C GLN A 97 -12.92 0.96 -3.75
N LEU A 98 -12.36 -0.18 -3.35
CA LEU A 98 -10.94 -0.46 -3.51
C LEU A 98 -10.59 -0.62 -5.00
N TYR A 99 -11.43 -1.30 -5.77
CA TYR A 99 -11.23 -1.41 -7.21
C TYR A 99 -11.29 -0.05 -7.92
N LYS A 100 -12.26 0.81 -7.58
CA LYS A 100 -12.35 2.17 -8.14
C LYS A 100 -11.18 3.03 -7.70
N ALA A 101 -10.70 2.88 -6.47
CA ALA A 101 -9.50 3.57 -5.97
C ALA A 101 -8.23 3.16 -6.75
N MET A 102 -8.17 1.94 -7.28
CA MET A 102 -7.10 1.49 -8.19
C MET A 102 -7.25 2.00 -9.64
N GLY A 103 -8.21 2.90 -9.89
CA GLY A 103 -8.47 3.50 -11.20
C GLY A 103 -9.57 2.83 -12.00
N GLY A 104 -10.28 1.84 -11.44
CA GLY A 104 -11.50 1.27 -12.05
C GLY A 104 -11.30 0.69 -13.46
N ARG A 105 -10.10 0.18 -13.76
CA ARG A 105 -9.65 -0.09 -15.12
C ARG A 105 -10.33 -1.29 -15.77
N LYS A 106 -11.13 -1.01 -16.79
CA LYS A 106 -11.64 -2.04 -17.69
C LYS A 106 -10.54 -2.43 -18.68
N LEU A 107 -10.16 -3.70 -18.71
CA LEU A 107 -9.25 -4.20 -19.75
C LEU A 107 -9.98 -4.22 -21.09
N GLY A 108 -9.33 -3.69 -22.14
CA GLY A 108 -9.85 -3.80 -23.50
C GLY A 108 -9.84 -5.26 -23.97
N ILE A 109 -10.83 -5.64 -24.79
CA ILE A 109 -11.01 -7.01 -25.32
C ILE A 109 -9.72 -7.55 -25.95
N LEU A 110 -8.99 -6.71 -26.70
CA LEU A 110 -7.71 -7.10 -27.32
C LEU A 110 -6.62 -7.43 -26.29
N THR A 111 -6.56 -6.69 -25.19
CA THR A 111 -5.61 -6.95 -24.09
C THR A 111 -5.95 -8.26 -23.40
N ILE A 112 -7.25 -8.52 -23.19
CA ILE A 112 -7.73 -9.78 -22.61
C ILE A 112 -7.36 -10.97 -23.50
N LEU A 113 -7.57 -10.87 -24.82
CA LEU A 113 -7.20 -11.94 -25.75
C LEU A 113 -5.70 -12.24 -25.73
N LYS A 114 -4.86 -11.20 -25.70
CA LYS A 114 -3.39 -11.36 -25.56
C LYS A 114 -3.02 -11.99 -24.21
N ALA A 115 -3.65 -11.54 -23.12
CA ALA A 115 -3.43 -12.09 -21.79
C ALA A 115 -3.84 -13.57 -21.71
N MET A 116 -4.96 -13.96 -22.32
CA MET A 116 -5.44 -15.34 -22.37
C MET A 116 -4.46 -16.26 -23.11
N LEU A 117 -3.86 -15.79 -24.21
CA LEU A 117 -2.82 -16.54 -24.92
C LEU A 117 -1.56 -16.72 -24.06
N GLY A 118 -1.15 -15.69 -23.32
CA GLY A 118 -0.03 -15.77 -22.37
C GLY A 118 -0.32 -16.72 -21.20
N ALA A 119 -1.50 -16.61 -20.61
CA ALA A 119 -1.96 -17.45 -19.52
C ALA A 119 -2.02 -18.93 -19.93
N ARG A 120 -2.54 -19.24 -21.14
CA ARG A 120 -2.55 -20.62 -21.68
C ARG A 120 -1.14 -21.19 -21.81
N LYS A 121 -0.18 -20.42 -22.33
CA LYS A 121 1.22 -20.86 -22.44
C LYS A 121 1.80 -21.18 -21.05
N ARG A 122 1.51 -20.34 -20.05
CA ARG A 122 1.98 -20.53 -18.68
C ARG A 122 1.33 -21.72 -17.98
N LEU A 123 0.01 -21.87 -18.06
CA LEU A 123 -0.73 -23.00 -17.48
C LEU A 123 -0.23 -24.32 -18.08
N LYS A 124 0.03 -24.35 -19.39
CA LYS A 124 0.65 -25.50 -20.06
C LYS A 124 2.06 -25.77 -19.54
N ALA A 125 2.88 -24.75 -19.32
CA ALA A 125 4.23 -24.90 -18.78
C ALA A 125 4.25 -25.42 -17.33
N GLN A 126 3.20 -25.14 -16.55
CA GLN A 126 3.07 -25.56 -15.14
C GLN A 126 2.25 -26.84 -14.96
N ASN A 127 1.79 -27.48 -16.04
CA ASN A 127 0.90 -28.66 -16.00
C ASN A 127 -0.37 -28.45 -15.15
N ILE A 128 -0.88 -27.21 -15.07
CA ILE A 128 -2.10 -26.92 -14.33
C ILE A 128 -3.30 -27.27 -15.22
N VAL A 129 -4.03 -28.31 -14.86
CA VAL A 129 -5.25 -28.74 -15.55
C VAL A 129 -6.32 -27.68 -15.29
N SER A 130 -6.67 -26.89 -16.31
CA SER A 130 -7.78 -25.93 -16.20
C SER A 130 -9.08 -26.70 -15.96
N SER A 131 -9.69 -26.54 -14.79
CA SER A 131 -11.02 -27.08 -14.54
C SER A 131 -12.00 -26.40 -15.49
N LYS A 132 -12.75 -27.21 -16.26
CA LYS A 132 -13.70 -26.75 -17.30
C LYS A 132 -14.81 -25.83 -16.78
N GLN A 133 -14.99 -25.72 -15.45
CA GLN A 133 -16.08 -24.98 -14.81
C GLN A 133 -15.81 -23.48 -14.58
N ASN A 134 -14.57 -23.00 -14.71
CA ASN A 134 -14.23 -21.60 -14.36
C ASN A 134 -14.42 -20.58 -15.52
N HIS A 135 -15.24 -20.88 -16.53
CA HIS A 135 -15.37 -20.04 -17.73
C HIS A 135 -16.49 -18.99 -17.70
N LYS A 136 -17.20 -18.85 -16.58
CA LYS A 136 -18.42 -18.02 -16.50
C LYS A 136 -18.29 -16.74 -15.69
N THR A 137 -17.09 -16.18 -15.61
CA THR A 137 -16.82 -15.00 -14.76
C THR A 137 -16.53 -13.77 -15.60
N ASP A 138 -17.08 -12.63 -15.16
CA ASP A 138 -16.88 -11.27 -15.70
C ASP A 138 -15.39 -10.88 -15.65
N GLY A 139 -14.59 -11.46 -16.56
CA GLY A 139 -13.12 -11.46 -16.53
C GLY A 139 -12.46 -10.19 -17.07
N TRP A 140 -13.04 -9.01 -16.84
CA TRP A 140 -12.59 -7.75 -17.46
C TRP A 140 -11.77 -6.85 -16.53
N MET A 141 -11.51 -7.29 -15.31
CA MET A 141 -10.85 -6.49 -14.28
C MET A 141 -9.43 -6.97 -14.02
N ALA A 142 -8.49 -6.02 -14.08
CA ALA A 142 -7.14 -6.24 -13.57
C ALA A 142 -7.12 -6.02 -12.06
N GLY A 143 -6.42 -6.90 -11.34
CA GLY A 143 -6.17 -6.72 -9.92
C GLY A 143 -4.96 -5.89 -9.58
N GLY A 144 -4.61 -5.95 -8.31
CA GLY A 144 -3.43 -5.30 -7.78
C GLY A 144 -3.24 -5.54 -6.30
N VAL A 145 -2.14 -4.96 -5.82
CA VAL A 145 -1.72 -4.95 -4.42
C VAL A 145 -1.62 -3.50 -3.98
N LEU A 146 -2.27 -3.20 -2.87
CA LEU A 146 -2.22 -1.91 -2.19
C LEU A 146 -1.34 -2.06 -0.96
N ILE A 147 -0.31 -1.23 -0.87
CA ILE A 147 0.66 -1.28 0.22
C ILE A 147 0.47 -0.04 1.08
N PHE A 148 0.14 -0.28 2.34
CA PHE A 148 -0.03 0.77 3.32
C PHE A 148 1.14 0.77 4.30
N ASP A 149 1.45 1.93 4.85
CA ASP A 149 2.34 2.03 5.98
C ASP A 149 1.62 1.66 7.30
N LYS A 150 2.36 1.68 8.42
CA LYS A 150 1.81 1.39 9.75
C LYS A 150 0.83 2.46 10.27
N LYS A 151 0.70 3.58 9.56
CA LYS A 151 -0.27 4.65 9.84
C LYS A 151 -1.52 4.52 8.95
N GLY A 152 -1.62 3.45 8.15
CA GLY A 152 -2.71 3.25 7.22
C GLY A 152 -2.68 4.18 6.01
N GLN A 153 -1.53 4.78 5.69
CA GLN A 153 -1.37 5.61 4.48
C GLN A 153 -0.99 4.73 3.30
N LEU A 154 -1.68 4.91 2.17
CA LEU A 154 -1.35 4.23 0.93
C LEU A 154 -0.02 4.76 0.39
N ILE A 155 1.00 3.89 0.32
CA ILE A 155 2.33 4.24 -0.18
C ILE A 155 2.48 3.79 -1.65
N TYR A 156 2.00 2.59 -1.98
CA TYR A 156 2.15 2.01 -3.32
C TYR A 156 0.88 1.31 -3.80
N VAL A 157 0.69 1.38 -5.11
CA VAL A 157 -0.28 0.57 -5.86
C VAL A 157 0.51 -0.22 -6.90
N LEU A 158 0.51 -1.55 -6.77
CA LEU A 158 1.13 -2.46 -7.73
C LEU A 158 0.04 -3.17 -8.50
N GLU A 159 -0.10 -2.80 -9.76
CA GLU A 159 -1.15 -3.33 -10.61
C GLU A 159 -0.73 -4.66 -11.21
N GLU A 160 -1.69 -5.57 -11.31
CA GLU A 160 -1.50 -6.81 -12.02
C GLU A 160 -1.54 -6.56 -13.53
N GLN A 161 -0.53 -7.07 -14.24
CA GLN A 161 -0.53 -7.12 -15.70
C GLN A 161 -1.08 -8.46 -16.15
N ALA A 162 -2.25 -8.45 -16.78
CA ALA A 162 -2.92 -9.66 -17.24
C ALA A 162 -1.99 -10.54 -18.10
N GLY A 163 -1.84 -11.81 -17.71
CA GLY A 163 -1.01 -12.79 -18.40
C GLY A 163 0.49 -12.69 -18.13
N LYS A 164 0.93 -11.83 -17.20
CA LYS A 164 2.32 -11.78 -16.72
C LYS A 164 2.41 -12.20 -15.25
N PRO A 165 3.51 -12.81 -14.82
CA PRO A 165 3.74 -13.07 -13.40
C PRO A 165 3.80 -11.75 -12.62
N PHE A 166 3.42 -11.80 -11.35
CA PHE A 166 3.52 -10.66 -10.45
C PHE A 166 4.99 -10.30 -10.23
N ASP A 167 5.29 -9.00 -10.26
CA ASP A 167 6.66 -8.51 -10.09
C ASP A 167 7.02 -8.49 -8.60
N MET A 168 7.52 -9.62 -8.11
CA MET A 168 7.85 -9.81 -6.70
C MET A 168 8.99 -8.91 -6.22
N ASP A 169 9.89 -8.48 -7.11
CA ASP A 169 10.98 -7.58 -6.76
C ASP A 169 10.45 -6.15 -6.55
N LYS A 170 9.55 -5.69 -7.41
CA LYS A 170 8.82 -4.42 -7.17
C LYS A 170 8.00 -4.47 -5.89
N LEU A 171 7.35 -5.60 -5.59
CA LEU A 171 6.62 -5.77 -4.33
C LEU A 171 7.52 -5.65 -3.10
N LYS A 172 8.64 -6.36 -3.08
CA LYS A 172 9.62 -6.29 -1.98
C LYS A 172 10.19 -4.88 -1.83
N LEU A 173 10.50 -4.22 -2.95
CA LEU A 173 10.99 -2.84 -2.93
C LEU A 173 9.95 -1.88 -2.34
N ALA A 174 8.70 -1.99 -2.76
CA ALA A 174 7.61 -1.15 -2.24
C ALA A 174 7.34 -1.38 -0.75
N ILE A 175 7.43 -2.64 -0.27
CA ILE A 175 7.37 -2.95 1.16
C ILE A 175 8.55 -2.33 1.93
N ALA A 176 9.76 -2.41 1.39
CA ALA A 176 10.95 -1.82 2.00
C ALA A 176 10.82 -0.29 2.09
N GLU A 177 10.28 0.35 1.04
CA GLU A 177 10.03 1.80 1.03
C GLU A 177 8.99 2.19 2.08
N ALA A 178 7.85 1.50 2.13
CA ALA A 178 6.82 1.75 3.13
C ALA A 178 7.35 1.63 4.57
N ARG A 179 8.34 0.75 4.80
CA ARG A 179 9.04 0.62 6.08
C ARG A 179 10.04 1.75 6.35
N ARG A 180 10.64 2.35 5.32
CA ARG A 180 11.58 3.46 5.48
C ARG A 180 10.86 4.77 5.81
N SER A 181 9.75 5.07 5.15
CA SER A 181 8.94 6.27 5.46
C SER A 181 8.57 6.33 6.95
N ASN A 182 8.29 5.15 7.50
CA ASN A 182 7.99 4.93 8.91
C ASN A 182 9.14 5.22 9.89
N LEU A 183 10.40 5.19 9.43
CA LEU A 183 11.58 5.51 10.25
C LEU A 183 11.88 7.00 10.22
N VAL A 184 11.77 7.64 9.05
CA VAL A 184 11.95 9.08 8.89
C VAL A 184 10.96 9.84 9.78
N ASP A 185 9.69 9.42 9.78
CA ASP A 185 8.66 10.02 10.63
C ASP A 185 8.96 9.91 12.14
N LYS A 186 9.64 8.84 12.56
CA LYS A 186 10.02 8.67 13.97
C LYS A 186 11.17 9.60 14.35
N GLN A 187 12.14 9.77 13.45
CA GLN A 187 13.29 10.65 13.67
C GLN A 187 12.85 12.12 13.71
N ASN A 188 11.99 12.54 12.78
CA ASN A 188 11.46 13.90 12.76
C ASN A 188 10.69 14.22 14.04
N LYS A 189 9.84 13.30 14.51
CA LYS A 189 9.10 13.49 15.76
C LYS A 189 10.03 13.61 16.98
N GLN A 190 11.06 12.77 17.05
CA GLN A 190 12.06 12.85 18.14
C GLN A 190 12.83 14.18 18.13
N GLN A 191 13.11 14.72 16.94
CA GLN A 191 13.79 16.00 16.79
C GLN A 191 12.88 17.19 17.17
N GLU A 192 11.60 17.12 16.83
CA GLU A 192 10.58 18.11 17.24
C GLU A 192 10.42 18.11 18.77
N ASP A 193 10.21 16.94 19.39
CA ASP A 193 10.07 16.79 20.84
C ASP A 193 11.31 17.32 21.59
N TYR A 194 12.52 17.09 21.04
CA TYR A 194 13.77 17.62 21.61
C TYR A 194 13.87 19.15 21.51
N SER A 195 13.51 19.71 20.34
CA SER A 195 13.58 21.16 20.10
C SER A 195 12.58 21.93 20.99
N GLU A 196 11.39 21.38 21.19
CA GLU A 196 10.38 21.93 22.09
C GLU A 196 10.85 21.91 23.56
N SER A 197 11.51 20.83 23.98
CA SER A 197 12.04 20.73 25.35
C SER A 197 13.17 21.73 25.65
N MET A 198 14.00 22.09 24.66
CA MET A 198 15.04 23.11 24.83
C MET A 198 14.45 24.51 25.00
N HIS A 199 13.44 24.89 24.22
CA HIS A 199 12.80 26.20 24.35
C HIS A 199 12.16 26.41 25.72
N ILE A 200 11.51 25.38 26.29
CA ILE A 200 10.93 25.45 27.64
C ILE A 200 12.00 25.70 28.71
N GLN A 201 13.21 25.14 28.54
CA GLN A 201 14.31 25.38 29.49
C GLN A 201 14.88 26.80 29.39
N GLU A 202 14.97 27.34 28.17
CA GLU A 202 15.46 28.70 27.93
C GLU A 202 14.49 29.76 28.48
N ASP A 203 13.19 29.57 28.29
CA ASP A 203 12.15 30.43 28.88
C ASP A 203 12.18 30.38 30.42
N ALA A 204 12.35 29.19 31.00
CA ALA A 204 12.45 29.03 32.45
C ALA A 204 13.70 29.68 33.05
N GLN A 205 14.84 29.65 32.34
CA GLN A 205 16.06 30.36 32.74
C GLN A 205 15.90 31.87 32.65
N THR A 206 15.24 32.36 31.59
CA THR A 206 14.94 33.78 31.40
C THR A 206 14.08 34.32 32.55
N VAL A 207 13.00 33.61 32.94
CA VAL A 207 12.13 34.00 34.06
C VAL A 207 12.88 33.97 35.41
N ARG A 208 13.77 32.99 35.63
CA ARG A 208 14.58 32.95 36.86
C ARG A 208 15.57 34.11 36.94
N SER A 209 16.17 34.51 35.82
CA SER A 209 17.13 35.61 35.78
C SER A 209 16.47 36.97 36.08
N SER A 210 15.24 37.21 35.61
CA SER A 210 14.52 38.46 35.87
C SER A 210 14.01 38.56 37.32
N MET A 211 13.68 37.45 37.97
CA MET A 211 13.32 37.45 39.40
C MET A 211 14.51 37.69 40.33
N ALA A 212 15.72 37.29 39.94
CA ALA A 212 16.91 37.50 40.75
C ALA A 212 17.36 38.98 40.79
N SER A 213 17.06 39.78 39.76
CA SER A 213 17.44 41.19 39.71
C SER A 213 16.58 42.13 40.58
N ASP A 214 15.37 41.70 40.97
CA ASP A 214 14.40 42.58 41.67
C ASP A 214 14.53 42.56 43.20
N THR A 215 15.33 41.66 43.78
CA THR A 215 15.47 41.53 45.26
C THR A 215 16.67 42.29 45.83
N GLY A 216 17.47 42.97 45.01
CA GLY A 216 18.70 43.65 45.44
C GLY A 216 18.56 45.04 46.08
N SER A 217 17.36 45.64 46.12
CA SER A 217 17.19 47.06 46.49
C SER A 217 16.72 47.33 47.94
N ALA A 218 16.53 46.30 48.78
CA ALA A 218 15.83 46.47 50.06
C ALA A 218 16.71 46.39 51.33
N LEU A 219 18.04 46.50 51.23
CA LEU A 219 18.95 46.29 52.37
C LEU A 219 19.99 47.39 52.63
N GLU A 220 19.79 48.60 52.11
CA GLU A 220 20.54 49.80 52.52
C GLU A 220 19.61 50.83 53.17
N GLU A 221 19.21 50.62 54.43
CA GLU A 221 18.79 51.68 55.37
C GLU A 221 19.23 51.35 56.80
#